data_AF-A0A2C4ADP9-F1
#
_entry.id   AF-A0A2C4ADP9-F1
#
_cell.length_a   1.000
_cell.length_b   1.000
_cell.length_c   1.000
_cell.angle_alpha   90.00
_cell.angle_beta   90.00
_cell.angle_gamma   90.00
#
_symmetry.space_group_name_H-M   'P 1'
#
loop_
_entity.id
_entity.type
_entity.pdbx_description
1 polymer ?
#
loop_
_entity_poly.entity_id
_entity_poly.type
_entity_poly.pdbx_seq_one_letter_code
_entity_poly.pdbx_strand_id
1 'polypeptide(L)'
;MIRWLVIIAIAISAIAAGFFIFQSFTSPARAVATQVNPIQLASEQVKVELDKKAPVKFNGEVRKVAYLTFDDGPSEFQKEILDILKKNEIKGTFFMIGGNIPSHTESVKRLVKEGHYPGVHSMTHDYAKLYKQGQFVEEMKQAQKIVKDVTGMEPKLVRCPYGSMPGLNQALRDQMATVNMKEWDWTIDSLDWKLPGNPNGVVQNVISGAKQEREVILMHEKKQTVQALQTIIDDLRKKGYEFEGYEEAAHFPLNFWHDDRI
;
A
#
# COMPACT_ATOMS: atom_id res chain seq x y z
N MET A 1 47.00 61.83 27.87
CA MET A 1 45.85 61.53 26.97
C MET A 1 45.69 60.04 26.66
N ILE A 2 46.74 59.29 26.29
CA ILE A 2 46.61 57.88 25.85
C ILE A 2 46.11 56.91 26.96
N ARG A 3 46.55 57.10 28.21
CA ARG A 3 46.12 56.24 29.35
C ARG A 3 44.62 56.33 29.67
N TRP A 4 43.99 57.48 29.46
CA TRP A 4 42.56 57.66 29.71
C TRP A 4 41.69 57.01 28.63
N LEU A 5 42.15 57.03 27.37
CA LEU A 5 41.44 56.40 26.24
C LEU A 5 41.37 54.88 26.36
N VAL A 6 42.43 54.23 26.87
CA VAL A 6 42.46 52.78 27.07
C VAL A 6 41.51 52.34 28.20
N ILE A 7 41.42 53.12 29.28
CA ILE A 7 40.51 52.83 30.40
C ILE A 7 39.05 52.97 29.96
N ILE A 8 38.74 53.99 29.16
CA ILE A 8 37.39 54.19 28.61
C ILE A 8 37.01 53.04 27.65
N ALA A 9 37.92 52.59 26.79
CA ALA A 9 37.65 51.48 25.87
C ALA A 9 37.36 50.17 26.61
N ILE A 10 38.13 49.85 27.66
CA ILE A 10 37.91 48.63 28.46
C ILE A 10 36.57 48.71 29.22
N ALA A 11 36.21 49.88 29.75
CA ALA A 11 34.94 50.08 30.44
C ALA A 11 33.73 49.91 29.50
N ILE A 12 33.81 50.41 28.26
CA ILE A 12 32.75 50.26 27.26
C ILE A 12 32.58 48.79 26.85
N SER A 13 33.68 48.05 26.65
CA SER A 13 33.62 46.62 26.31
C SER A 13 33.03 45.76 27.44
N ALA A 14 33.32 46.08 28.71
CA ALA A 14 32.74 45.37 29.85
C ALA A 14 31.23 45.62 29.99
N ILE A 15 30.76 46.85 29.73
CA ILE A 15 29.34 47.19 29.77
C ILE A 15 28.58 46.50 28.62
N ALA A 16 29.16 46.45 27.42
CA ALA A 16 28.56 45.76 26.27
C ALA A 16 28.45 44.24 26.52
N ALA A 17 29.49 43.60 27.06
CA ALA A 17 29.46 42.18 27.40
C ALA A 17 28.40 41.87 28.50
N GLY A 18 28.30 42.74 29.51
CA GLY A 18 27.26 42.62 30.55
C GLY A 18 25.85 42.75 29.98
N PHE A 19 25.62 43.66 29.02
CA PHE A 19 24.32 43.85 28.38
C PHE A 19 23.91 42.63 27.53
N PHE A 20 24.83 42.02 26.78
CA PHE A 20 24.55 40.82 25.99
C PHE A 20 24.27 39.59 26.87
N ILE A 21 25.00 39.43 27.98
CA ILE A 21 24.74 38.36 28.95
C ILE A 21 23.37 38.59 29.61
N PHE A 22 23.04 39.81 30.02
CA PHE A 22 21.74 40.13 30.62
C PHE A 22 20.57 39.86 29.65
N GLN A 23 20.68 40.24 28.37
CA GLN A 23 19.65 39.92 27.37
C GLN A 23 19.47 38.41 27.13
N SER A 24 20.52 37.60 27.30
CA SER A 24 20.41 36.14 27.20
C SER A 24 19.61 35.51 28.35
N PHE A 25 19.51 36.19 29.50
CA PHE A 25 18.73 35.74 30.66
C PHE A 25 17.31 36.33 30.71
N THR A 26 17.05 37.45 30.04
CA THR A 26 15.75 38.14 30.08
C THR A 26 14.93 38.04 28.79
N SER A 27 15.38 37.26 27.79
CA SER A 27 14.59 37.02 26.58
C SER A 27 13.35 36.15 26.91
N PRO A 28 12.13 36.53 26.50
CA PRO A 28 10.90 35.78 26.80
C PRO A 28 10.81 34.40 26.14
N ALA A 29 11.81 33.98 25.35
CA ALA A 29 11.79 32.74 24.57
C ALA A 29 12.03 31.45 25.39
N ARG A 30 12.07 31.50 26.73
CA ARG A 30 12.27 30.32 27.59
C ARG A 30 11.21 30.12 28.68
N ALA A 31 10.05 30.77 28.54
CA ALA A 31 8.90 30.58 29.40
C ALA A 31 7.72 29.98 28.62
N VAL A 32 7.86 28.74 28.16
CA VAL A 32 6.72 27.82 27.97
C VAL A 32 7.16 26.47 28.52
N ALA A 33 7.02 26.32 29.84
CA ALA A 33 6.93 25.02 30.46
C ALA A 33 5.60 24.35 30.05
N THR A 34 5.63 23.02 29.97
CA THR A 34 4.48 22.14 30.19
C THR A 34 3.27 22.34 29.27
N GLN A 35 3.33 21.80 28.06
CA GLN A 35 2.20 21.05 27.51
C GLN A 35 2.71 19.69 27.00
N VAL A 36 2.12 18.63 27.56
CA VAL A 36 2.31 17.25 27.15
C VAL A 36 1.86 17.14 25.70
N ASN A 37 2.75 16.74 24.80
CA ASN A 37 2.45 16.63 23.37
C ASN A 37 1.59 15.38 23.13
N PRO A 38 0.32 15.49 22.67
CA PRO A 38 -0.58 14.33 22.49
C PRO A 38 -0.05 13.30 21.48
N ILE A 39 0.93 13.69 20.65
CA ILE A 39 1.51 12.85 19.59
C ILE A 39 2.51 11.82 20.17
N GLN A 40 3.10 12.08 21.34
CA GLN A 40 4.09 11.19 21.95
C GLN A 40 3.46 10.06 22.79
N LEU A 41 2.17 10.16 23.10
CA LEU A 41 1.39 9.10 23.79
C LEU A 41 0.73 8.11 22.83
N ALA A 42 0.73 8.38 21.51
CA ALA A 42 0.26 7.43 20.49
C ALA A 42 1.37 6.47 20.00
N SER A 43 2.65 6.80 20.26
CA SER A 43 3.80 5.97 19.84
C SER A 43 4.27 4.96 20.88
N GLU A 44 3.66 4.91 22.06
CA GLU A 44 3.93 3.94 23.13
C GLU A 44 2.78 2.95 23.37
N GLN A 45 1.90 2.76 22.38
CA GLN A 45 1.12 1.53 22.36
C GLN A 45 2.07 0.38 22.05
N VAL A 46 2.26 -0.49 23.03
CA VAL A 46 2.84 -1.82 22.86
C VAL A 46 2.23 -2.41 21.59
N LYS A 47 3.05 -2.53 20.53
CA LYS A 47 2.76 -3.44 19.43
C LYS A 47 2.68 -4.80 20.09
N VAL A 48 1.47 -5.23 20.40
CA VAL A 48 1.19 -6.64 20.56
C VAL A 48 1.49 -7.21 19.19
N GLU A 49 2.71 -7.73 19.06
CA GLU A 49 3.14 -8.52 17.94
C GLU A 49 2.29 -9.79 18.00
N LEU A 50 1.08 -9.69 17.43
CA LEU A 50 0.31 -10.86 17.08
C LEU A 50 1.06 -11.49 15.92
N ASP A 51 2.02 -12.35 16.25
CA ASP A 51 2.34 -13.52 15.42
C ASP A 51 1.10 -14.43 15.39
N LYS A 52 -0.02 -13.89 14.89
CA LYS A 52 -1.16 -14.66 14.48
C LYS A 52 -0.83 -15.13 13.08
N LYS A 53 -0.02 -16.19 12.99
CA LYS A 53 -0.31 -17.20 11.98
C LYS A 53 -1.80 -17.48 12.13
N ALA A 54 -2.60 -16.99 11.19
CA ALA A 54 -4.03 -17.20 11.21
C ALA A 54 -4.29 -18.68 11.48
N PRO A 55 -5.15 -19.02 12.45
CA PRO A 55 -5.33 -20.41 12.81
C PRO A 55 -5.73 -21.18 11.56
N VAL A 56 -4.92 -22.19 11.22
CA VAL A 56 -5.13 -23.09 10.08
C VAL A 56 -6.48 -23.80 10.22
N LYS A 57 -7.09 -23.81 11.40
CA LYS A 57 -8.42 -24.38 11.65
C LYS A 57 -9.35 -23.44 12.43
N PHE A 58 -10.60 -23.34 12.00
CA PHE A 58 -11.70 -22.74 12.75
C PHE A 58 -12.77 -23.82 12.98
N ASN A 59 -13.18 -24.05 14.23
CA ASN A 59 -14.11 -25.13 14.60
C ASN A 59 -13.75 -26.55 14.09
N GLY A 60 -12.45 -26.85 13.90
CA GLY A 60 -11.99 -28.16 13.42
C GLY A 60 -11.95 -28.30 11.90
N GLU A 61 -12.49 -27.33 11.17
CA GLU A 61 -12.39 -27.23 9.71
C GLU A 61 -11.22 -26.34 9.31
N VAL A 62 -10.59 -26.62 8.16
CA VAL A 62 -9.51 -25.79 7.65
C VAL A 62 -10.06 -24.44 7.20
N ARG A 63 -9.48 -23.36 7.72
CA ARG A 63 -9.89 -21.98 7.40
C ARG A 63 -9.63 -21.70 5.93
N LYS A 64 -10.66 -21.23 5.20
CA LYS A 64 -10.52 -20.80 3.80
C LYS A 64 -10.54 -19.28 3.70
N VAL A 65 -9.60 -18.69 2.96
CA VAL A 65 -9.44 -17.25 2.81
C VAL A 65 -9.35 -16.86 1.34
N ALA A 66 -10.15 -15.89 0.93
CA ALA A 66 -10.14 -15.30 -0.41
C ALA A 66 -9.64 -13.85 -0.34
N TYR A 67 -8.59 -13.54 -1.10
CA TYR A 67 -8.09 -12.19 -1.32
C TYR A 67 -8.65 -11.69 -2.66
N LEU A 68 -9.54 -10.72 -2.61
CA LEU A 68 -10.05 -10.05 -3.80
C LEU A 68 -9.03 -9.03 -4.28
N THR A 69 -8.54 -9.18 -5.50
CA THR A 69 -7.57 -8.26 -6.11
C THR A 69 -8.13 -7.57 -7.34
N PHE A 70 -7.83 -6.28 -7.50
CA PHE A 70 -8.35 -5.45 -8.58
C PHE A 70 -7.21 -4.69 -9.27
N ASP A 71 -7.00 -4.99 -10.55
CA ASP A 71 -5.92 -4.46 -11.36
C ASP A 71 -6.41 -3.34 -12.30
N ASP A 72 -5.47 -2.65 -12.94
CA ASP A 72 -5.63 -1.57 -13.93
C ASP A 72 -6.28 -0.26 -13.42
N GLY A 73 -6.64 -0.22 -12.15
CA GLY A 73 -7.20 0.97 -11.51
C GLY A 73 -6.16 2.08 -11.24
N PRO A 74 -6.57 3.18 -10.60
CA PRO A 74 -7.97 3.55 -10.36
C PRO A 74 -8.68 3.89 -11.67
N SER A 75 -9.97 3.57 -11.72
CA SER A 75 -10.86 3.88 -12.83
C SER A 75 -12.16 4.52 -12.33
N GLU A 76 -13.08 4.80 -13.25
CA GLU A 76 -14.44 5.24 -12.92
C GLU A 76 -15.20 4.23 -12.04
N PHE A 77 -14.84 2.94 -12.09
CA PHE A 77 -15.51 1.87 -11.35
C PHE A 77 -15.03 1.70 -9.90
N GLN A 78 -13.88 2.30 -9.52
CA GLN A 78 -13.28 2.08 -8.21
C GLN A 78 -14.25 2.40 -7.07
N LYS A 79 -15.00 3.50 -7.18
CA LYS A 79 -15.95 3.94 -6.12
C LYS A 79 -17.05 2.91 -5.88
N GLU A 80 -17.61 2.35 -6.94
CA GLU A 80 -18.66 1.33 -6.86
C GLU A 80 -18.12 0.02 -6.26
N ILE A 81 -16.88 -0.37 -6.63
CA ILE A 81 -16.20 -1.52 -6.01
C ILE A 81 -16.03 -1.29 -4.51
N LEU A 82 -15.52 -0.12 -4.10
CA LEU A 82 -15.35 0.23 -2.69
C LEU A 82 -16.68 0.22 -1.93
N ASP A 83 -17.78 0.70 -2.54
CA ASP A 83 -19.11 0.66 -1.94
C ASP A 83 -19.58 -0.79 -1.69
N ILE A 84 -19.37 -1.69 -2.65
CA ILE A 84 -19.71 -3.11 -2.51
C ILE A 84 -18.86 -3.76 -1.42
N LEU A 85 -17.54 -3.53 -1.41
CA LEU A 85 -16.65 -4.08 -0.39
C LEU A 85 -17.03 -3.60 1.02
N LYS A 86 -17.29 -2.29 1.17
CA LYS A 86 -17.73 -1.68 2.43
C LYS A 86 -19.06 -2.25 2.91
N LYS A 87 -20.05 -2.38 2.03
CA LYS A 87 -21.36 -3.00 2.36
C LYS A 87 -21.21 -4.42 2.89
N ASN A 88 -20.21 -5.14 2.41
CA ASN A 88 -19.93 -6.51 2.82
C ASN A 88 -18.90 -6.63 3.95
N GLU A 89 -18.39 -5.51 4.47
CA GLU A 89 -17.33 -5.46 5.50
C GLU A 89 -16.04 -6.19 5.09
N ILE A 90 -15.72 -6.20 3.79
CA ILE A 90 -14.55 -6.88 3.22
C ILE A 90 -13.45 -5.87 2.90
N LYS A 91 -12.19 -6.28 3.04
CA LYS A 91 -11.04 -5.56 2.50
C LYS A 91 -10.56 -6.21 1.20
N GLY A 92 -10.32 -5.41 0.16
CA GLY A 92 -9.65 -5.83 -1.07
C GLY A 92 -8.22 -5.29 -1.18
N THR A 93 -7.52 -5.76 -2.19
CA THR A 93 -6.17 -5.32 -2.59
C THR A 93 -6.25 -4.74 -3.99
N PHE A 94 -5.75 -3.53 -4.21
CA PHE A 94 -5.85 -2.85 -5.50
C PHE A 94 -4.47 -2.61 -6.06
N PHE A 95 -4.22 -3.05 -7.29
CA PHE A 95 -2.96 -2.85 -7.98
C PHE A 95 -3.13 -1.74 -9.02
N MET A 96 -2.66 -0.56 -8.65
CA MET A 96 -2.94 0.67 -9.39
C MET A 96 -1.83 0.99 -10.39
N ILE A 97 -2.22 1.34 -11.62
CA ILE A 97 -1.33 1.95 -12.60
C ILE A 97 -1.06 3.39 -12.16
N GLY A 98 0.20 3.74 -11.93
CA GLY A 98 0.58 5.03 -11.39
C GLY A 98 0.11 6.22 -12.24
N GLY A 99 0.03 6.04 -13.56
CA GLY A 99 -0.51 7.03 -14.50
C GLY A 99 -1.98 7.40 -14.28
N ASN A 100 -2.77 6.52 -13.65
CA ASN A 100 -4.21 6.73 -13.41
C ASN A 100 -4.49 7.46 -12.08
N ILE A 101 -3.54 7.45 -11.14
CA ILE A 101 -3.75 7.99 -9.78
C ILE A 101 -4.02 9.50 -9.78
N PRO A 102 -3.31 10.36 -10.55
CA PRO A 102 -3.52 11.82 -10.49
C PRO A 102 -4.95 12.27 -10.78
N SER A 103 -5.68 11.57 -11.64
CA SER A 103 -7.09 11.86 -11.96
C SER A 103 -8.09 11.26 -10.97
N HIS A 104 -7.64 10.43 -10.02
CA HIS A 104 -8.49 9.69 -9.08
C HIS A 104 -8.05 9.81 -7.62
N THR A 105 -7.29 10.85 -7.27
CA THR A 105 -6.66 11.02 -5.94
C THR A 105 -7.63 10.84 -4.77
N GLU A 106 -8.83 11.40 -4.85
CA GLU A 106 -9.85 11.27 -3.80
C GLU A 106 -10.36 9.83 -3.63
N SER A 107 -10.46 9.06 -4.73
CA SER A 107 -10.83 7.65 -4.68
C SER A 107 -9.71 6.81 -4.03
N VAL A 108 -8.44 7.11 -4.35
CA VAL A 108 -7.28 6.43 -3.76
C VAL A 108 -7.13 6.73 -2.27
N LYS A 109 -7.37 7.98 -1.85
CA LYS A 109 -7.41 8.33 -0.42
C LYS A 109 -8.53 7.59 0.31
N ARG A 110 -9.71 7.48 -0.32
CA ARG A 110 -10.84 6.71 0.24
C ARG A 110 -10.47 5.24 0.39
N LEU A 111 -9.84 4.64 -0.62
CA LEU A 111 -9.40 3.25 -0.62
C LEU A 111 -8.53 2.94 0.61
N VAL A 112 -7.50 3.77 0.87
CA VAL A 112 -6.63 3.63 2.04
C VAL A 112 -7.40 3.86 3.35
N LYS A 113 -8.22 4.92 3.41
CA LYS A 113 -9.03 5.24 4.60
C LYS A 113 -10.00 4.13 4.98
N GLU A 114 -10.52 3.38 4.00
CA GLU A 114 -11.43 2.26 4.22
C GLU A 114 -10.70 0.93 4.55
N GLY A 115 -9.37 0.95 4.62
CA GLY A 115 -8.51 -0.16 5.05
C GLY A 115 -8.17 -1.15 3.96
N HIS A 116 -8.27 -0.76 2.69
CA HIS A 116 -7.84 -1.56 1.55
C HIS A 116 -6.34 -1.36 1.29
N TYR A 117 -5.70 -2.36 0.69
CA TYR A 117 -4.27 -2.26 0.39
C TYR A 117 -4.01 -1.61 -0.98
N PRO A 118 -3.25 -0.51 -1.07
CA PRO A 118 -2.96 0.22 -2.31
C PRO A 118 -1.67 -0.28 -2.98
N GLY A 119 -1.67 -1.51 -3.51
CA GLY A 119 -0.55 -2.02 -4.32
C GLY A 119 -0.35 -1.26 -5.63
N VAL A 120 0.75 -1.54 -6.32
CA VAL A 120 1.09 -0.88 -7.59
C VAL A 120 1.20 -1.86 -8.75
N HIS A 121 0.90 -1.35 -9.95
CA HIS A 121 0.83 -2.11 -11.21
C HIS A 121 1.57 -1.41 -12.34
N SER A 122 2.80 -0.95 -12.07
CA SER A 122 3.65 -0.14 -12.94
C SER A 122 3.12 1.27 -13.25
N MET A 123 3.81 1.98 -14.15
CA MET A 123 3.39 3.27 -14.66
C MET A 123 2.70 3.14 -16.02
N THR A 124 3.23 2.28 -16.89
CA THR A 124 2.85 2.24 -18.31
C THR A 124 2.06 1.01 -18.70
N HIS A 125 2.13 -0.06 -17.91
CA HIS A 125 1.60 -1.37 -18.26
C HIS A 125 2.16 -1.88 -19.63
N ASP A 126 3.35 -1.43 -20.06
CA ASP A 126 3.93 -1.82 -21.35
C ASP A 126 4.90 -2.99 -21.19
N TYR A 127 4.58 -4.14 -21.78
CA TYR A 127 5.40 -5.35 -21.66
C TYR A 127 6.87 -5.14 -22.11
N ALA A 128 7.07 -4.40 -23.21
CA ALA A 128 8.41 -4.20 -23.75
C ALA A 128 9.25 -3.31 -22.82
N LYS A 129 8.67 -2.23 -22.27
CA LYS A 129 9.36 -1.38 -21.29
C LYS A 129 9.69 -2.16 -20.03
N LEU A 130 8.69 -2.83 -19.46
CA LEU A 130 8.83 -3.53 -18.18
C LEU A 130 9.87 -4.63 -18.24
N TYR A 131 9.73 -5.55 -19.20
CA TYR A 131 10.45 -6.82 -19.17
C TYR A 131 11.60 -6.90 -20.18
N LYS A 132 11.46 -6.28 -21.36
CA LYS A 132 12.53 -6.31 -22.39
C LYS A 132 13.56 -5.21 -22.17
N GLN A 133 13.14 -4.03 -21.72
CA GLN A 133 14.01 -2.89 -21.43
C GLN A 133 14.38 -2.80 -19.93
N GLY A 134 13.88 -3.73 -19.11
CA GLY A 134 14.22 -3.84 -17.68
C GLY A 134 13.73 -2.67 -16.83
N GLN A 135 12.66 -1.98 -17.24
CA GLN A 135 12.13 -0.81 -16.51
C GLN A 135 11.20 -1.21 -15.34
N PHE A 136 10.96 -2.50 -15.12
CA PHE A 136 9.97 -2.97 -14.12
C PHE A 136 10.13 -2.33 -12.74
N VAL A 137 11.31 -2.46 -12.11
CA VAL A 137 11.53 -1.96 -10.74
C VAL A 137 11.42 -0.44 -10.68
N GLU A 138 11.91 0.27 -11.68
CA GLU A 138 11.84 1.73 -11.73
C GLU A 138 10.40 2.24 -11.92
N GLU A 139 9.61 1.60 -12.77
CA GLU A 139 8.19 1.93 -12.90
C GLU A 139 7.41 1.63 -11.62
N MET A 140 7.70 0.53 -10.93
CA MET A 140 7.07 0.22 -9.64
C MET A 140 7.41 1.28 -8.58
N LYS A 141 8.67 1.71 -8.47
CA LYS A 141 9.08 2.79 -7.55
C LYS A 141 8.38 4.10 -7.85
N GLN A 142 8.23 4.45 -9.13
CA GLN A 142 7.52 5.66 -9.53
C GLN A 142 6.05 5.62 -9.10
N ALA A 143 5.37 4.49 -9.34
CA ALA A 143 3.99 4.30 -8.90
C ALA A 143 3.87 4.34 -7.37
N GLN A 144 4.78 3.67 -6.63
CA GLN A 144 4.81 3.69 -5.17
C GLN A 144 4.98 5.11 -4.63
N LYS A 145 5.86 5.91 -5.26
CA LYS A 145 6.05 7.31 -4.88
C LYS A 145 4.75 8.09 -5.03
N ILE A 146 4.01 7.90 -6.13
CA ILE A 146 2.71 8.58 -6.33
C ILE A 146 1.71 8.15 -5.27
N VAL A 147 1.63 6.86 -4.92
CA VAL A 147 0.77 6.38 -3.82
C VAL A 147 1.16 7.05 -2.50
N LYS A 148 2.46 7.11 -2.18
CA LYS A 148 2.98 7.77 -0.97
C LYS A 148 2.62 9.25 -0.93
N ASP A 149 2.82 9.97 -2.02
CA ASP A 149 2.54 11.40 -2.10
C ASP A 149 1.03 11.69 -1.91
N VAL A 150 0.13 10.80 -2.36
CA VAL A 150 -1.32 10.97 -2.27
C VAL A 150 -1.90 10.51 -0.93
N THR A 151 -1.37 9.44 -0.35
CA THR A 151 -1.99 8.72 0.78
C THR A 151 -1.15 8.69 2.05
N GLY A 152 0.15 8.97 1.94
CA GLY A 152 1.13 8.74 3.01
C GLY A 152 1.57 7.28 3.17
N MET A 153 0.98 6.32 2.45
CA MET A 153 1.38 4.91 2.50
C MET A 153 2.51 4.59 1.51
N GLU A 154 3.43 3.73 1.93
CA GLU A 154 4.53 3.21 1.12
C GLU A 154 4.33 1.71 0.84
N PRO A 155 3.52 1.33 -0.15
CA PRO A 155 3.19 -0.08 -0.40
C PRO A 155 4.40 -0.84 -0.96
N LYS A 156 4.74 -1.99 -0.39
CA LYS A 156 5.81 -2.86 -0.93
C LYS A 156 5.34 -3.90 -1.93
N LEU A 157 4.09 -4.36 -1.82
CA LEU A 157 3.49 -5.32 -2.73
C LEU A 157 3.16 -4.70 -4.08
N VAL A 158 3.58 -5.38 -5.14
CA VAL A 158 3.32 -5.09 -6.54
C VAL A 158 2.65 -6.29 -7.21
N ARG A 159 1.98 -6.05 -8.32
CA ARG A 159 1.48 -7.08 -9.23
C ARG A 159 2.12 -6.87 -10.59
N CYS A 160 2.68 -7.92 -11.18
CA CYS A 160 3.27 -7.83 -12.51
C CYS A 160 2.19 -7.66 -13.59
N PRO A 161 2.24 -6.60 -14.44
CA PRO A 161 1.44 -6.56 -15.65
C PRO A 161 1.62 -7.83 -16.46
N TYR A 162 0.52 -8.48 -16.87
CA TYR A 162 0.50 -9.75 -17.60
C TYR A 162 0.97 -10.99 -16.81
N GLY A 163 1.19 -10.88 -15.51
CA GLY A 163 1.76 -11.94 -14.67
C GLY A 163 3.29 -11.98 -14.73
N SER A 164 3.90 -12.51 -13.67
CA SER A 164 5.36 -12.52 -13.52
C SER A 164 6.07 -13.43 -14.53
N MET A 165 5.41 -14.47 -15.03
CA MET A 165 6.00 -15.45 -15.96
C MET A 165 5.59 -15.17 -17.42
N PRO A 166 6.53 -15.13 -18.37
CA PRO A 166 7.98 -15.26 -18.22
C PRO A 166 8.72 -13.93 -18.05
N GLY A 167 8.00 -12.80 -17.97
CA GLY A 167 8.58 -11.45 -18.09
C GLY A 167 9.56 -11.08 -16.96
N LEU A 168 9.22 -11.42 -15.71
CA LEU A 168 10.00 -11.13 -14.52
C LEU A 168 11.16 -12.14 -14.37
N ASN A 169 12.14 -12.01 -15.25
CA ASN A 169 13.34 -12.85 -15.26
C ASN A 169 14.17 -12.72 -13.97
N GLN A 170 15.18 -13.59 -13.79
CA GLN A 170 15.98 -13.65 -12.58
C GLN A 170 16.62 -12.32 -12.20
N ALA A 171 17.16 -11.57 -13.17
CA ALA A 171 17.79 -10.28 -12.89
C ALA A 171 16.80 -9.26 -12.32
N LEU A 172 15.56 -9.23 -12.82
CA LEU A 172 14.52 -8.36 -12.26
C LEU A 172 14.07 -8.82 -10.87
N ARG A 173 13.95 -10.14 -10.63
CA ARG A 173 13.62 -10.67 -9.29
C ARG A 173 14.70 -10.35 -8.27
N ASP A 174 15.98 -10.44 -8.66
CA ASP A 174 17.11 -10.08 -7.79
C ASP A 174 17.10 -8.58 -7.43
N GLN A 175 16.73 -7.72 -8.38
CA GLN A 175 16.55 -6.29 -8.11
C GLN A 175 15.40 -6.05 -7.13
N MET A 176 14.23 -6.70 -7.32
CA MET A 176 13.09 -6.59 -6.42
C MET A 176 13.44 -7.02 -4.99
N ALA A 177 14.11 -8.16 -4.83
CA ALA A 177 14.56 -8.65 -3.54
C ALA A 177 15.51 -7.65 -2.85
N THR A 178 16.42 -7.04 -3.62
CA THR A 178 17.37 -6.03 -3.10
C THR A 178 16.67 -4.79 -2.55
N VAL A 179 15.56 -4.38 -3.15
CA VAL A 179 14.77 -3.22 -2.71
C VAL A 179 13.59 -3.58 -1.82
N ASN A 180 13.50 -4.84 -1.37
CA ASN A 180 12.41 -5.37 -0.54
C ASN A 180 11.00 -5.12 -1.14
N MET A 181 10.88 -5.22 -2.47
CA MET A 181 9.58 -5.29 -3.13
C MET A 181 9.03 -6.70 -3.00
N LYS A 182 7.70 -6.78 -2.83
CA LYS A 182 6.97 -8.02 -2.82
C LYS A 182 6.12 -8.16 -4.06
N GLU A 183 5.86 -9.38 -4.49
CA GLU A 183 5.13 -9.70 -5.71
C GLU A 183 4.02 -10.69 -5.38
N TRP A 184 2.83 -10.40 -5.88
CA TRP A 184 1.78 -11.40 -5.99
C TRP A 184 1.34 -11.54 -7.44
N ASP A 185 1.30 -12.77 -7.93
CA ASP A 185 0.45 -13.18 -9.04
C ASP A 185 -0.97 -13.48 -8.50
N TRP A 186 -1.62 -14.54 -8.99
CA TRP A 186 -2.96 -14.96 -8.60
C TRP A 186 -3.09 -16.48 -8.69
N THR A 187 -4.06 -17.03 -7.95
CA THR A 187 -4.44 -18.45 -8.05
C THR A 187 -5.64 -18.66 -8.97
N ILE A 188 -6.47 -17.62 -9.14
CA ILE A 188 -7.68 -17.65 -9.97
C ILE A 188 -7.67 -16.45 -10.91
N ASP A 189 -7.73 -16.70 -12.21
CA ASP A 189 -8.04 -15.68 -13.22
C ASP A 189 -9.55 -15.65 -13.48
N SER A 190 -10.21 -14.52 -13.18
CA SER A 190 -11.63 -14.36 -13.46
C SER A 190 -11.96 -14.28 -14.95
N LEU A 191 -10.96 -13.99 -15.79
CA LEU A 191 -11.08 -13.69 -17.21
C LEU A 191 -12.10 -12.58 -17.51
N ASP A 192 -12.36 -11.69 -16.56
CA ASP A 192 -13.31 -10.58 -16.70
C ASP A 192 -13.02 -9.71 -17.92
N TRP A 193 -11.75 -9.48 -18.25
CA TRP A 193 -11.30 -8.76 -19.43
C TRP A 193 -11.70 -9.43 -20.77
N LYS A 194 -11.90 -10.75 -20.79
CA LYS A 194 -12.42 -11.49 -21.97
C LYS A 194 -13.95 -11.54 -22.03
N LEU A 195 -14.63 -11.04 -21.00
CA LEU A 195 -16.08 -11.20 -20.81
C LEU A 195 -16.83 -9.87 -20.74
N PRO A 196 -16.63 -8.93 -21.69
CA PRO A 196 -17.33 -7.65 -21.68
C PRO A 196 -18.85 -7.86 -21.72
N GLY A 197 -19.55 -7.30 -20.74
CA GLY A 197 -21.01 -7.42 -20.61
C GLY A 197 -21.50 -8.80 -20.15
N ASN A 198 -20.63 -9.72 -19.74
CA ASN A 198 -21.00 -11.04 -19.24
C ASN A 198 -20.55 -11.26 -17.77
N PRO A 199 -21.21 -10.63 -16.78
CA PRO A 199 -20.87 -10.80 -15.37
C PRO A 199 -21.05 -12.25 -14.88
N ASN A 200 -22.02 -13.00 -15.42
CA ASN A 200 -22.25 -14.40 -15.02
C ASN A 200 -21.06 -15.29 -15.38
N GLY A 201 -20.42 -15.06 -16.54
CA GLY A 201 -19.18 -15.75 -16.90
C GLY A 201 -18.04 -15.46 -15.92
N VAL A 202 -17.94 -14.22 -15.44
CA VAL A 202 -16.94 -13.84 -14.42
C VAL A 202 -17.19 -14.60 -13.12
N VAL A 203 -18.44 -14.62 -12.64
CA VAL A 203 -18.83 -15.40 -11.46
C VAL A 203 -18.46 -16.88 -11.64
N GLN A 204 -18.84 -17.47 -12.77
CA GLN A 204 -18.58 -18.89 -13.05
C GLN A 204 -17.08 -19.21 -13.00
N ASN A 205 -16.24 -18.39 -13.63
CA ASN A 205 -14.79 -18.60 -13.63
C ASN A 205 -14.22 -18.54 -12.20
N VAL A 206 -14.60 -17.53 -11.41
CA VAL A 206 -14.11 -17.39 -10.04
C VAL A 206 -14.56 -18.56 -9.16
N ILE A 207 -15.86 -18.87 -9.18
CA ILE A 207 -16.42 -19.90 -8.29
C ILE A 207 -15.96 -21.30 -8.67
N SER A 208 -15.76 -21.59 -9.96
CA SER A 208 -15.20 -22.87 -10.41
C SER A 208 -13.70 -23.01 -10.11
N GLY A 209 -12.95 -21.90 -10.07
CA GLY A 209 -11.55 -21.84 -9.69
C GLY A 209 -11.31 -22.02 -8.18
N ALA A 210 -12.24 -21.55 -7.34
CA ALA A 210 -12.13 -21.55 -5.88
C ALA A 210 -12.16 -22.97 -5.28
N LYS A 211 -10.98 -23.59 -5.14
CA LYS A 211 -10.78 -24.97 -4.70
C LYS A 211 -9.76 -25.10 -3.56
N GLN A 212 -8.90 -24.10 -3.38
CA GLN A 212 -7.81 -24.11 -2.42
C GLN A 212 -8.22 -23.43 -1.11
N GLU A 213 -7.45 -23.66 -0.05
CA GLU A 213 -7.69 -23.00 1.24
C GLU A 213 -7.37 -21.51 1.20
N ARG A 214 -6.49 -21.11 0.28
CA ARG A 214 -6.13 -19.72 0.07
C ARG A 214 -6.22 -19.39 -1.40
N GLU A 215 -7.05 -18.41 -1.74
CA GLU A 215 -7.24 -17.97 -3.11
C GLU A 215 -6.92 -16.49 -3.24
N VAL A 216 -6.13 -16.11 -4.24
CA VAL A 216 -5.90 -14.72 -4.64
C VAL A 216 -6.52 -14.56 -6.02
N ILE A 217 -7.59 -13.76 -6.10
CA ILE A 217 -8.47 -13.71 -7.26
C ILE A 217 -8.11 -12.46 -8.08
N LEU A 218 -7.67 -12.67 -9.32
CA LEU A 218 -7.42 -11.61 -10.30
C LEU A 218 -8.74 -11.13 -10.90
N MET A 219 -9.02 -9.85 -10.71
CA MET A 219 -10.04 -9.09 -11.40
C MET A 219 -9.45 -7.74 -11.81
N HIS A 220 -10.17 -7.01 -12.65
CA HIS A 220 -9.82 -5.68 -13.10
C HIS A 220 -10.99 -4.73 -12.79
N GLU A 221 -10.71 -3.44 -12.62
CA GLU A 221 -11.76 -2.45 -12.46
C GLU A 221 -12.56 -2.25 -13.77
N LYS A 222 -13.56 -3.11 -14.01
CA LYS A 222 -14.40 -3.13 -15.23
C LYS A 222 -15.87 -3.25 -14.88
N LYS A 223 -16.75 -2.78 -15.77
CA LYS A 223 -18.22 -2.82 -15.58
C LYS A 223 -18.75 -4.22 -15.22
N GLN A 224 -18.37 -5.24 -15.97
CA GLN A 224 -18.80 -6.63 -15.70
C GLN A 224 -18.29 -7.14 -14.35
N THR A 225 -17.14 -6.66 -13.88
CA THR A 225 -16.57 -7.01 -12.57
C THR A 225 -17.41 -6.41 -11.46
N VAL A 226 -17.78 -5.12 -11.56
CA VAL A 226 -18.70 -4.47 -10.61
C VAL A 226 -20.02 -5.23 -10.53
N GLN A 227 -20.59 -5.61 -11.69
CA GLN A 227 -21.84 -6.36 -11.78
C GLN A 227 -21.75 -7.79 -11.20
N ALA A 228 -20.57 -8.42 -11.28
CA ALA A 228 -20.34 -9.77 -10.76
C ALA A 228 -19.97 -9.80 -9.27
N LEU A 229 -19.40 -8.71 -8.73
CA LEU A 229 -18.69 -8.71 -7.45
C LEU A 229 -19.55 -9.14 -6.27
N GLN A 230 -20.80 -8.67 -6.15
CA GLN A 230 -21.67 -9.08 -5.05
C GLN A 230 -21.97 -10.59 -5.08
N THR A 231 -22.27 -11.14 -6.27
CA THR A 231 -22.53 -12.57 -6.43
C THR A 231 -21.29 -13.40 -6.13
N ILE A 232 -20.11 -12.94 -6.57
CA ILE A 232 -18.82 -13.59 -6.22
C ILE A 232 -18.65 -13.66 -4.70
N ILE A 233 -18.88 -12.54 -4.00
CA ILE A 233 -18.77 -12.49 -2.54
C ILE A 233 -19.74 -13.48 -1.88
N ASP A 234 -21.01 -13.46 -2.28
CA ASP A 234 -22.04 -14.32 -1.70
C ASP A 234 -21.75 -15.80 -1.93
N ASP A 235 -21.30 -16.18 -3.13
CA ASP A 235 -21.02 -17.58 -3.47
C ASP A 235 -19.72 -18.10 -2.85
N LEU A 236 -18.69 -17.24 -2.68
CA LEU A 236 -17.49 -17.61 -1.92
C LEU A 236 -17.82 -17.82 -0.44
N ARG A 237 -18.69 -16.99 0.17
CA ARG A 237 -19.18 -17.23 1.55
C ARG A 237 -19.90 -18.56 1.66
N LYS A 238 -20.79 -18.90 0.71
CA LYS A 238 -21.46 -20.22 0.67
C LYS A 238 -20.46 -21.38 0.58
N LYS A 239 -19.29 -21.17 -0.01
CA LYS A 239 -18.19 -22.15 -0.09
C LYS A 239 -17.28 -22.17 1.15
N GLY A 240 -17.58 -21.35 2.16
CA GLY A 240 -16.88 -21.28 3.44
C GLY A 240 -15.65 -20.39 3.44
N TYR A 241 -15.50 -19.48 2.47
CA TYR A 241 -14.40 -18.52 2.46
C TYR A 241 -14.70 -17.30 3.34
N GLU A 242 -13.72 -16.93 4.15
CA GLU A 242 -13.56 -15.59 4.71
C GLU A 242 -12.80 -14.70 3.73
N PHE A 243 -12.84 -13.38 3.93
CA PHE A 243 -12.11 -12.44 3.09
C PHE A 243 -11.14 -11.61 3.90
N GLU A 244 -9.96 -11.42 3.32
CA GLU A 244 -8.92 -10.56 3.88
C GLU A 244 -8.34 -9.66 2.79
N GLY A 245 -7.88 -8.48 3.20
CA GLY A 245 -6.98 -7.66 2.40
C GLY A 245 -5.54 -8.11 2.62
N TYR A 246 -4.64 -7.75 1.71
CA TYR A 246 -3.22 -7.97 1.95
C TYR A 246 -2.70 -7.12 3.13
N GLU A 247 -1.87 -7.73 3.98
CA GLU A 247 -1.14 -7.06 5.04
C GLU A 247 0.35 -7.38 4.94
N GLU A 248 1.22 -6.37 4.93
CA GLU A 248 2.67 -6.57 4.75
C GLU A 248 3.29 -7.48 5.82
N ALA A 249 2.81 -7.38 7.07
CA ALA A 249 3.32 -8.18 8.18
C ALA A 249 2.95 -9.68 8.06
N ALA A 250 1.92 -10.00 7.29
CA ALA A 250 1.43 -11.36 7.05
C ALA A 250 1.70 -11.85 5.62
N HIS A 251 2.66 -11.21 4.92
CA HIS A 251 3.03 -11.57 3.57
C HIS A 251 3.38 -13.06 3.45
N PHE A 252 2.89 -13.68 2.38
CA PHE A 252 3.28 -15.01 1.94
C PHE A 252 3.63 -14.96 0.46
N PRO A 253 4.63 -15.73 -0.01
CA PRO A 253 4.96 -15.79 -1.42
C PRO A 253 3.81 -16.37 -2.24
N LEU A 254 3.44 -15.68 -3.30
CA LEU A 254 2.52 -16.19 -4.32
C LEU A 254 2.94 -15.62 -5.67
N ASN A 255 3.87 -16.29 -6.32
CA ASN A 255 4.33 -15.91 -7.65
C ASN A 255 4.55 -17.17 -8.49
N PHE A 256 4.35 -17.06 -9.80
CA PHE A 256 4.48 -18.18 -10.74
C PHE A 256 5.91 -18.73 -10.84
N TRP A 257 6.90 -17.98 -10.34
CA TRP A 257 8.30 -18.40 -10.27
C TRP A 257 8.65 -19.24 -9.02
N HIS A 258 7.74 -19.31 -8.04
CA HIS A 258 8.00 -19.92 -6.73
C HIS A 258 9.25 -19.33 -6.04
N ASP A 259 9.47 -18.03 -6.18
CA ASP A 259 10.59 -17.30 -5.59
C ASP A 259 10.18 -16.72 -4.24
N ASP A 260 10.54 -17.37 -3.12
CA ASP A 260 10.13 -16.98 -1.76
C ASP A 260 10.70 -15.62 -1.29
N ARG A 261 11.60 -15.02 -2.07
CA ARG A 261 12.23 -13.73 -1.72
C ARG A 261 11.29 -12.56 -2.00
N ILE A 262 10.36 -12.71 -2.94
CA ILE A 262 9.45 -11.66 -3.45
C ILE A 262 7.98 -12.02 -3.22
#